data_AF-A0AAD1AQM5-F1
#
_entry.id   AF-A0AAD1AQM5-F1
#
_cell.length_a   1.000
_cell.length_b   1.000
_cell.length_c   1.000
_cell.angle_alpha   90.00
_cell.angle_beta   90.00
_cell.angle_gamma   90.00
#
_symmetry.space_group_name_H-M   'P 1'
#
loop_
_entity.id
_entity.type
_entity.pdbx_description
1 polymer ?
#
loop_
_entity_poly.entity_id
_entity_poly.type
_entity_poly.pdbx_seq_one_letter_code
_entity_poly.pdbx_strand_id
1 'polypeptide(L)'
;MRGKHIIIKILIAGAAILAVVGLQGGGVKTKPISLTAQQTVVAQQSQKSVPLFQQMAVFPDGCQRPLAGGIFAFYRFDIKGRKQYRMKNGDWQLVGNPLTANGVYLAQADQLGVVGITRKLNDGRFYVERLKLPERYAVRLPSPVKVSVKQGALTVNGQPVRGRNSLPRIYALRVPVTRQ
;
A
#
# COMPACT_ATOMS: atom_id res chain seq x y z
N MET A 1 23.50 -43.82 -5.99
CA MET A 1 22.61 -43.65 -4.83
C MET A 1 21.53 -42.65 -5.17
N ARG A 2 20.27 -43.04 -5.02
CA ARG A 2 19.06 -42.25 -5.33
C ARG A 2 18.86 -41.16 -4.27
N GLY A 3 18.74 -39.91 -4.68
CA GLY A 3 18.18 -38.83 -3.87
C GLY A 3 17.07 -38.15 -4.68
N LYS A 4 15.82 -38.49 -4.38
CA LYS A 4 14.64 -38.03 -5.12
C LYS A 4 14.36 -36.56 -4.79
N HIS A 5 14.22 -35.74 -5.83
CA HIS A 5 13.70 -34.37 -5.75
C HIS A 5 12.23 -34.39 -5.36
N ILE A 6 11.85 -33.68 -4.28
CA ILE A 6 10.46 -33.47 -3.90
C ILE A 6 9.99 -32.18 -4.59
N ILE A 7 9.26 -32.33 -5.69
CA ILE A 7 8.55 -31.26 -6.37
C ILE A 7 7.15 -31.19 -5.74
N ILE A 8 6.88 -30.16 -4.94
CA ILE A 8 5.54 -29.89 -4.41
C ILE A 8 4.75 -29.18 -5.52
N LYS A 9 3.87 -29.94 -6.19
CA LYS A 9 2.86 -29.40 -7.11
C LYS A 9 1.69 -28.87 -6.27
N ILE A 10 1.54 -27.56 -6.18
CA ILE A 10 0.34 -26.95 -5.61
C ILE A 10 -0.75 -26.95 -6.69
N LEU A 11 -1.77 -27.77 -6.47
CA LEU A 11 -2.97 -27.85 -7.28
C LEU A 11 -3.82 -26.60 -7.01
N ILE A 12 -3.94 -25.70 -7.99
CA ILE A 12 -4.88 -24.59 -7.93
C ILE A 12 -6.21 -25.10 -8.49
N ALA A 13 -7.17 -25.37 -7.60
CA ALA A 13 -8.54 -25.65 -8.01
C ALA A 13 -9.18 -24.35 -8.52
N GLY A 14 -9.33 -24.26 -9.85
CA GLY A 14 -10.07 -23.18 -10.50
C GLY A 14 -11.56 -23.35 -10.27
N ALA A 15 -12.20 -22.38 -9.60
CA ALA A 15 -13.64 -22.29 -9.55
C ALA A 15 -14.15 -21.68 -10.86
N ALA A 16 -14.75 -22.51 -11.72
CA ALA A 16 -15.52 -22.06 -12.86
C ALA A 16 -16.84 -21.45 -12.36
N ILE A 17 -17.10 -20.18 -12.69
CA ILE A 17 -18.41 -19.56 -12.47
C ILE A 17 -19.26 -19.85 -13.72
N LEU A 18 -20.17 -20.83 -13.61
CA LEU A 18 -21.26 -21.01 -14.56
C LEU A 18 -22.32 -19.94 -14.29
N ALA A 19 -22.50 -19.00 -15.21
CA ALA A 19 -23.68 -18.14 -15.23
C ALA A 19 -24.78 -18.86 -16.02
N VAL A 20 -25.79 -19.37 -15.34
CA VAL A 20 -27.05 -19.80 -15.97
C VAL A 20 -28.05 -18.67 -15.80
N VAL A 21 -28.40 -18.01 -16.90
CA VAL A 21 -29.59 -17.16 -16.99
C VAL A 21 -30.64 -17.98 -17.73
N GLY A 22 -31.74 -18.32 -17.05
CA GLY A 22 -32.84 -19.09 -17.62
C GLY A 22 -34.08 -19.07 -16.73
N LEU A 23 -34.94 -18.09 -17.02
CA LEU A 23 -36.40 -17.97 -16.86
C LEU A 23 -37.21 -18.80 -15.83
N GLN A 24 -38.15 -18.05 -15.22
CA GLN A 24 -39.53 -18.38 -14.81
C GLN A 24 -39.80 -18.98 -13.42
N GLY A 25 -40.49 -18.16 -12.61
CA GLY A 25 -41.79 -18.53 -12.00
C GLY A 25 -41.76 -19.34 -10.69
N GLY A 26 -41.95 -18.64 -9.56
CA GLY A 26 -42.34 -19.29 -8.29
C GLY A 26 -41.80 -18.57 -7.07
N GLY A 27 -42.66 -17.81 -6.38
CA GLY A 27 -42.28 -17.00 -5.21
C GLY A 27 -41.84 -17.85 -4.01
N VAL A 28 -40.55 -17.77 -3.67
CA VAL A 28 -40.01 -18.15 -2.36
C VAL A 28 -39.36 -16.91 -1.76
N LYS A 29 -39.82 -16.50 -0.57
CA LYS A 29 -39.21 -15.41 0.23
C LYS A 29 -37.74 -15.72 0.50
N THR A 30 -36.83 -15.12 -0.25
CA THR A 30 -35.39 -15.17 0.03
C THR A 30 -35.04 -14.12 1.09
N LYS A 31 -34.63 -14.63 2.26
CA LYS A 31 -34.01 -13.86 3.34
C LYS A 31 -32.79 -13.13 2.77
N PRO A 32 -32.59 -11.83 2.99
CA PRO A 32 -31.41 -11.14 2.49
C PRO A 32 -30.16 -11.74 3.16
N ILE A 33 -29.28 -12.31 2.35
CA ILE A 33 -27.96 -12.77 2.78
C ILE A 33 -27.18 -11.50 3.14
N SER A 34 -26.94 -11.32 4.44
CA SER A 34 -26.18 -10.19 4.97
C SER A 34 -24.81 -10.11 4.29
N LEU A 35 -24.53 -8.94 3.71
CA LEU A 35 -23.27 -8.54 3.05
C LEU A 35 -22.03 -8.57 3.98
N THR A 36 -22.16 -9.08 5.21
CA THR A 36 -21.14 -9.04 6.24
C THR A 36 -20.11 -10.17 6.14
N ALA A 37 -20.34 -11.21 5.34
CA ALA A 37 -19.46 -12.39 5.28
C ALA A 37 -18.34 -12.32 4.22
N GLN A 38 -18.37 -11.35 3.30
CA GLN A 38 -17.35 -11.20 2.26
C GLN A 38 -16.24 -10.20 2.62
N GLN A 39 -16.32 -9.53 3.77
CA GLN A 39 -15.24 -8.67 4.29
C GLN A 39 -14.17 -9.42 5.09
N THR A 40 -14.31 -10.73 5.29
CA THR A 40 -13.46 -11.48 6.23
C THR A 40 -12.25 -12.20 5.63
N VAL A 41 -12.01 -12.11 4.30
CA VAL A 41 -10.92 -12.88 3.65
C VAL A 41 -9.80 -12.02 3.03
N VAL A 42 -9.81 -10.69 3.21
CA VAL A 42 -8.67 -9.81 2.79
C VAL A 42 -7.96 -9.16 3.99
N ALA A 43 -8.11 -9.72 5.18
CA ALA A 43 -7.35 -9.35 6.36
C ALA A 43 -6.11 -10.25 6.54
N GLN A 44 -5.27 -10.38 5.51
CA GLN A 44 -4.07 -11.20 5.59
C GLN A 44 -2.81 -10.42 5.17
N GLN A 45 -2.46 -9.43 5.99
CA GLN A 45 -1.07 -9.07 6.33
C GLN A 45 -1.05 -8.09 7.51
N SER A 46 -1.49 -8.56 8.68
CA SER A 46 -1.41 -7.81 9.94
C SER A 46 -0.01 -7.90 10.55
N GLN A 47 1.03 -7.50 9.81
CA GLN A 47 2.11 -6.79 10.48
C GLN A 47 1.48 -5.47 10.90
N LYS A 48 1.30 -5.21 12.22
CA LYS A 48 0.71 -3.97 12.77
C LYS A 48 1.45 -2.76 12.19
N SER A 49 1.02 -2.29 11.02
CA SER A 49 1.57 -1.15 10.34
C SER A 49 0.88 0.08 10.91
N VAL A 50 1.68 1.08 11.28
CA VAL A 50 1.17 2.38 11.67
C VAL A 50 0.80 3.10 10.37
N PRO A 51 -0.49 3.39 10.12
CA PRO A 51 -0.90 4.11 8.93
C PRO A 51 -0.36 5.54 9.01
N LEU A 52 0.21 6.06 7.92
CA LEU A 52 0.82 7.39 7.91
C LEU A 52 0.02 8.37 7.06
N PHE A 53 -0.30 8.00 5.83
CA PHE A 53 -1.05 8.85 4.92
C PHE A 53 -1.89 8.01 3.96
N GLN A 54 -2.87 8.66 3.36
CA GLN A 54 -3.65 8.11 2.27
C GLN A 54 -3.22 8.74 0.95
N GLN A 55 -2.83 7.90 0.02
CA GLN A 55 -2.50 8.31 -1.34
C GLN A 55 -3.76 8.47 -2.17
N MET A 56 -3.87 9.62 -2.83
CA MET A 56 -5.00 9.98 -3.67
C MET A 56 -4.53 10.27 -5.10
N ALA A 57 -5.31 9.83 -6.08
CA ALA A 57 -5.23 10.33 -7.44
C ALA A 57 -6.22 11.47 -7.61
N VAL A 58 -5.81 12.52 -8.33
CA VAL A 58 -6.71 13.59 -8.80
C VAL A 58 -6.92 13.42 -10.30
N PHE A 59 -8.17 13.37 -10.73
CA PHE A 59 -8.56 13.21 -12.13
C PHE A 59 -8.84 14.59 -12.77
N PRO A 60 -8.65 14.79 -14.10
CA PRO A 60 -9.07 15.99 -14.83
C PRO A 60 -10.47 16.52 -14.59
N ASP A 61 -11.41 15.66 -14.20
CA ASP A 61 -12.77 16.05 -13.78
C ASP A 61 -12.82 16.59 -12.32
N GLY A 62 -11.66 16.73 -11.66
CA GLY A 62 -11.54 17.11 -10.26
C GLY A 62 -11.83 15.99 -9.26
N CYS A 63 -12.31 14.83 -9.71
CA CYS A 63 -12.59 13.71 -8.83
C CYS A 63 -11.32 13.26 -8.12
N GLN A 64 -11.45 12.87 -6.84
CA GLN A 64 -10.36 12.31 -6.04
C GLN A 64 -10.69 10.87 -5.69
N ARG A 65 -9.76 9.94 -5.91
CA ARG A 65 -9.95 8.54 -5.53
C ARG A 65 -8.71 7.99 -4.83
N PRO A 66 -8.86 7.07 -3.87
CA PRO A 66 -7.74 6.33 -3.32
C PRO A 66 -6.92 5.68 -4.43
N LEU A 67 -5.60 5.79 -4.34
CA LEU A 67 -4.71 5.22 -5.34
C LEU A 67 -3.94 4.06 -4.70
N ALA A 68 -4.41 2.86 -4.99
CA ALA A 68 -3.80 1.62 -4.55
C ALA A 68 -2.51 1.30 -5.33
N GLY A 69 -1.69 0.44 -4.72
CA GLY A 69 -0.42 0.01 -5.28
C GLY A 69 0.66 1.08 -5.19
N GLY A 70 1.62 1.02 -6.11
CA GLY A 70 2.86 1.80 -5.99
C GLY A 70 3.73 1.32 -4.82
N ILE A 71 5.03 1.47 -4.96
CA ILE A 71 6.00 0.99 -3.97
C ILE A 71 6.71 2.20 -3.38
N PHE A 72 6.85 2.20 -2.06
CA PHE A 72 7.45 3.26 -1.28
C PHE A 72 8.60 2.74 -0.44
N ALA A 73 9.63 3.59 -0.29
CA ALA A 73 10.66 3.40 0.71
C ALA A 73 10.71 4.59 1.66
N PHE A 74 11.10 4.29 2.89
CA PHE A 74 11.31 5.26 3.94
C PHE A 74 12.79 5.53 4.07
N TYR A 75 13.17 6.79 4.19
CA TYR A 75 14.55 7.16 4.42
C TYR A 75 14.69 8.30 5.43
N ARG A 76 15.89 8.43 5.97
CA ARG A 76 16.37 9.59 6.73
C ARG A 76 17.72 10.00 6.18
N PHE A 77 18.14 11.22 6.50
CA PHE A 77 19.49 11.66 6.20
C PHE A 77 20.42 11.33 7.38
N ASP A 78 21.60 10.78 7.08
CA ASP A 78 22.68 10.71 8.06
C ASP A 78 23.36 12.08 8.23
N ILE A 79 24.33 12.15 9.16
CA ILE A 79 25.09 13.38 9.44
C ILE A 79 25.87 13.92 8.24
N LYS A 80 26.11 13.09 7.21
CA LYS A 80 26.80 13.47 5.97
C LYS A 80 25.81 13.80 4.85
N GLY A 81 24.51 13.87 5.14
CA GLY A 81 23.46 14.15 4.14
C GLY A 81 23.14 12.97 3.22
N ARG A 82 23.57 11.74 3.54
CA ARG A 82 23.29 10.55 2.73
C ARG A 82 21.97 9.91 3.14
N LYS A 83 21.22 9.38 2.18
CA LYS A 83 19.97 8.67 2.44
C LYS A 83 20.24 7.29 3.05
N GLN A 84 19.83 7.10 4.30
CA GLN A 84 19.70 5.78 4.92
C GLN A 84 18.26 5.32 4.81
N TYR A 85 18.04 4.13 4.28
CA TYR A 85 16.71 3.55 4.09
C TYR A 85 16.32 2.65 5.25
N ARG A 86 15.02 2.63 5.54
CA ARG A 86 14.45 1.78 6.59
C ARG A 86 14.54 0.32 6.16
N MET A 87 15.07 -0.51 7.04
CA MET A 87 15.16 -1.94 6.88
C MET A 87 13.97 -2.64 7.56
N LYS A 88 13.63 -3.86 7.14
CA LYS A 88 12.51 -4.65 7.72
C LYS A 88 12.68 -4.94 9.21
N ASN A 89 13.92 -4.99 9.70
CA ASN A 89 14.24 -5.15 11.12
C ASN A 89 14.09 -3.84 11.92
N GLY A 90 13.78 -2.71 11.28
CA GLY A 90 13.63 -1.41 11.93
C GLY A 90 14.87 -0.51 11.87
N ASP A 91 16.01 -1.03 11.44
CA ASP A 91 17.25 -0.26 11.33
C ASP A 91 17.25 0.67 10.11
N TRP A 92 18.28 1.50 10.02
CA TRP A 92 18.51 2.42 8.92
C TRP A 92 19.87 2.17 8.31
N GLN A 93 19.93 1.89 7.01
CA GLN A 93 21.17 1.51 6.33
C GLN A 93 21.34 2.25 5.00
N LEU A 94 22.60 2.48 4.62
CA LEU A 94 22.92 2.92 3.26
C LEU A 94 22.76 1.72 2.32
N VAL A 95 22.00 1.91 1.24
CA VAL A 95 21.82 0.89 0.21
C VAL A 95 21.97 1.54 -1.15
N GLY A 96 22.37 0.75 -2.16
CA GLY A 96 22.49 1.24 -3.55
C GLY A 96 21.12 1.57 -4.15
N ASN A 97 20.34 0.54 -4.50
CA ASN A 97 18.98 0.71 -5.00
C ASN A 97 17.96 0.18 -3.97
N PRO A 98 17.17 1.04 -3.31
CA PRO A 98 16.22 0.60 -2.28
C PRO A 98 15.10 -0.28 -2.83
N LEU A 99 14.79 -0.23 -4.13
CA LEU A 99 13.75 -1.06 -4.74
C LEU A 99 14.18 -2.52 -4.85
N THR A 100 15.47 -2.78 -5.01
CA THR A 100 16.02 -4.12 -5.26
C THR A 100 16.93 -4.63 -4.14
N ALA A 101 17.38 -3.77 -3.23
CA ALA A 101 18.23 -4.16 -2.12
C ALA A 101 17.49 -5.07 -1.12
N ASN A 102 18.13 -6.19 -0.79
CA ASN A 102 17.60 -7.16 0.16
C ASN A 102 17.41 -6.55 1.55
N GLY A 103 16.29 -6.88 2.20
CA GLY A 103 16.00 -6.46 3.56
C GLY A 103 15.46 -5.04 3.72
N VAL A 104 15.41 -4.22 2.65
CA VAL A 104 14.76 -2.91 2.69
C VAL A 104 13.28 -3.08 2.98
N TYR A 105 12.73 -2.23 3.85
CA TYR A 105 11.30 -2.16 4.09
C TYR A 105 10.64 -1.37 2.96
N LEU A 106 9.84 -2.08 2.17
CA LEU A 106 9.02 -1.52 1.12
C LEU A 106 7.56 -1.54 1.55
N ALA A 107 6.92 -0.38 1.50
CA ALA A 107 5.49 -0.27 1.71
C ALA A 107 4.79 -0.18 0.36
N GLN A 108 3.73 -0.96 0.20
CA GLN A 108 2.81 -0.85 -0.93
C GLN A 108 1.54 -0.16 -0.45
N ALA A 109 1.00 0.80 -1.22
CA ALA A 109 -0.28 1.37 -0.85
C ALA A 109 -1.38 0.30 -0.99
N ASP A 110 -2.20 0.14 0.04
CA ASP A 110 -3.27 -0.85 0.03
C ASP A 110 -4.43 -0.45 -0.89
N GLN A 111 -5.51 -1.23 -0.90
CA GLN A 111 -6.70 -0.97 -1.73
C GLN A 111 -7.38 0.36 -1.42
N LEU A 112 -7.18 0.91 -0.21
CA LEU A 112 -7.67 2.21 0.21
C LEU A 112 -6.60 3.30 0.02
N GLY A 113 -5.51 3.01 -0.69
CA GLY A 113 -4.39 3.92 -0.92
C GLY A 113 -3.58 4.22 0.35
N VAL A 114 -3.77 3.48 1.43
CA VAL A 114 -3.08 3.75 2.70
C VAL A 114 -1.66 3.25 2.62
N VAL A 115 -0.72 4.12 2.98
CA VAL A 115 0.70 3.80 3.12
C VAL A 115 1.04 3.86 4.61
N GLY A 116 1.60 2.76 5.11
CA GLY A 116 1.99 2.63 6.51
C GLY A 116 3.45 2.24 6.66
N ILE A 117 3.93 2.31 7.89
CA ILE A 117 5.26 1.84 8.27
C ILE A 117 5.15 0.73 9.33
N THR A 118 6.05 -0.24 9.27
CA THR A 118 6.19 -1.24 10.33
C THR A 118 7.08 -0.73 11.46
N ARG A 119 6.69 -1.09 12.68
CA ARG A 119 7.31 -0.63 13.94
C ARG A 119 7.21 0.89 14.11
N LYS A 120 7.16 1.37 15.35
CA LYS A 120 7.10 2.81 15.61
C LYS A 120 8.38 3.50 15.11
N LEU A 121 8.22 4.74 14.70
CA LEU A 121 9.34 5.65 14.45
C LEU A 121 9.71 6.32 15.77
N ASN A 122 11.00 6.44 16.03
CA ASN A 122 11.51 7.28 17.11
C ASN A 122 11.41 8.75 16.70
N ASP A 123 11.59 9.65 17.66
CA ASP A 123 11.68 11.08 17.39
C ASP A 123 12.71 11.39 16.29
N GLY A 124 12.33 12.25 15.35
CA GLY A 124 13.16 12.57 14.20
C GLY A 124 12.39 13.04 12.96
N ARG A 125 13.17 13.31 11.92
CA ARG A 125 12.69 13.69 10.59
C ARG A 125 12.97 12.56 9.61
N PHE A 126 11.92 12.12 8.93
CA PHE A 126 11.95 11.04 7.96
C PHE A 126 11.24 11.47 6.68
N TYR A 127 11.45 10.69 5.64
CA TYR A 127 10.91 10.97 4.33
C TYR A 127 10.42 9.68 3.70
N VAL A 128 9.39 9.78 2.88
CA VAL A 128 8.85 8.66 2.12
C VAL A 128 8.95 9.03 0.65
N GLU A 129 9.69 8.24 -0.11
CA GLU A 129 9.75 8.39 -1.56
C GLU A 129 9.06 7.22 -2.25
N ARG A 130 8.40 7.55 -3.35
CA ARG A 130 7.75 6.57 -4.21
C ARG A 130 8.80 6.04 -5.18
N LEU A 131 9.05 4.74 -5.13
CA LEU A 131 10.00 4.03 -5.99
C LEU A 131 9.36 3.42 -7.24
N LYS A 132 8.08 3.05 -7.15
CA LYS A 132 7.31 2.51 -8.29
C LYS A 132 5.93 3.15 -8.34
N LEU A 133 5.50 3.55 -9.53
CA LEU A 133 4.12 3.99 -9.78
C LEU A 133 3.19 2.76 -9.95
N PRO A 134 1.90 2.88 -9.62
CA PRO A 134 0.91 1.90 -10.06
C PRO A 134 0.85 1.85 -11.60
N GLU A 135 0.64 0.68 -12.20
CA GLU A 135 0.77 0.40 -13.66
C GLU A 135 0.00 1.34 -14.60
N ARG A 136 -1.01 2.07 -14.11
CA ARG A 136 -1.87 2.95 -14.91
C ARG A 136 -1.60 4.44 -14.75
N TYR A 137 -0.55 4.82 -14.02
CA TYR A 137 -0.27 6.23 -13.70
C TYR A 137 1.21 6.54 -13.93
N ALA A 138 1.50 7.48 -14.83
CA ALA A 138 2.85 7.77 -15.32
C ALA A 138 3.26 9.24 -15.17
N VAL A 139 2.89 9.91 -14.07
CA VAL A 139 3.27 11.31 -13.89
C VAL A 139 4.03 11.53 -12.60
N ARG A 140 5.07 12.37 -12.76
CA ARG A 140 6.00 12.95 -11.78
C ARG A 140 5.74 12.48 -10.36
N LEU A 141 6.69 11.69 -9.85
CA LEU A 141 6.72 11.30 -8.45
C LEU A 141 6.57 12.58 -7.61
N PRO A 142 5.54 12.69 -6.74
CA PRO A 142 5.41 13.85 -5.89
C PRO A 142 6.67 13.99 -5.03
N SER A 143 7.00 15.22 -4.63
CA SER A 143 8.09 15.46 -3.69
C SER A 143 8.01 14.48 -2.52
N PRO A 144 9.15 14.02 -1.98
CA PRO A 144 9.14 13.08 -0.86
C PRO A 144 8.21 13.56 0.25
N VAL A 145 7.37 12.65 0.73
CA VAL A 145 6.45 12.92 1.82
C VAL A 145 7.27 13.09 3.09
N LYS A 146 7.15 14.23 3.75
CA LYS A 146 7.87 14.52 4.99
C LYS A 146 7.12 13.89 6.15
N VAL A 147 7.81 13.14 6.98
CA VAL A 147 7.26 12.54 8.20
C VAL A 147 8.07 13.07 9.37
N SER A 148 7.42 13.59 10.39
CA SER A 148 8.11 14.07 11.60
C SER A 148 7.47 13.47 12.84
N VAL A 149 8.33 13.00 13.74
CA VAL A 149 7.94 12.53 15.07
C VAL A 149 8.62 13.43 16.10
N LYS A 150 7.85 14.04 16.99
CA LYS A 150 8.35 14.87 18.08
C LYS A 150 7.56 14.55 19.34
N GLN A 151 8.24 14.07 20.38
CA GLN A 151 7.62 13.65 21.64
C GLN A 151 6.46 12.67 21.42
N GLY A 152 6.64 11.73 20.48
CA GLY A 152 5.62 10.77 20.08
C GLY A 152 4.48 11.32 19.20
N ALA A 153 4.38 12.64 18.99
CA ALA A 153 3.43 13.22 18.06
C ALA A 153 3.91 13.05 16.61
N LEU A 154 3.08 12.37 15.79
CA LEU A 154 3.39 12.05 14.40
C LEU A 154 2.68 13.04 13.46
N THR A 155 3.44 13.57 12.49
CA THR A 155 2.91 14.40 11.40
C THR A 155 3.39 13.92 10.04
N VAL A 156 2.57 14.14 9.02
CA VAL A 156 2.89 13.91 7.61
C VAL A 156 2.64 15.20 6.84
N ASN A 157 3.68 15.74 6.18
CA ASN A 157 3.68 17.06 5.56
C ASN A 157 3.17 18.17 6.50
N GLY A 158 3.47 18.06 7.79
CA GLY A 158 3.01 18.99 8.83
C GLY A 158 1.59 18.74 9.34
N GLN A 159 0.81 17.86 8.69
CA GLN A 159 -0.53 17.49 9.15
C GLN A 159 -0.45 16.36 10.20
N PRO A 160 -1.17 16.47 11.33
CA PRO A 160 -1.13 15.46 12.38
C PRO A 160 -1.76 14.15 11.93
N VAL A 161 -1.17 13.02 12.34
CA VAL A 161 -1.74 11.67 12.12
C VAL A 161 -2.47 11.26 13.40
N ARG A 162 -3.80 11.37 13.40
CA ARG A 162 -4.65 11.12 14.59
C ARG A 162 -5.34 9.74 14.56
N GLY A 163 -4.86 8.83 13.73
CA GLY A 163 -5.43 7.49 13.54
C GLY A 163 -5.90 7.23 12.11
N ARG A 164 -6.44 6.03 11.88
CA ARG A 164 -6.75 5.52 10.52
C ARG A 164 -7.86 6.30 9.80
N ASN A 165 -8.75 6.94 10.55
CA ASN A 165 -9.91 7.66 9.99
C ASN A 165 -9.60 9.11 9.59
N SER A 166 -8.41 9.61 9.91
CA SER A 166 -7.99 10.99 9.62
C SER A 166 -6.54 11.00 9.18
N LEU A 167 -6.28 10.32 8.07
CA LEU A 167 -4.96 10.28 7.46
C LEU A 167 -4.76 11.50 6.56
N PRO A 168 -3.60 12.17 6.65
CA PRO A 168 -3.16 13.15 5.67
C PRO A 168 -3.28 12.60 4.24
N ARG A 169 -3.82 13.41 3.33
CA ARG A 169 -4.00 13.03 1.92
C ARG A 169 -2.82 13.50 1.10
N ILE A 170 -2.14 12.58 0.43
CA ILE A 170 -1.02 12.86 -0.46
C ILE A 170 -1.46 12.62 -1.89
N TYR A 171 -1.44 13.69 -2.68
CA TYR A 171 -1.92 13.69 -4.05
C TYR A 171 -0.81 13.31 -5.02
N ALA A 172 -1.09 12.34 -5.89
CA ALA A 172 -0.34 12.09 -7.11
C ALA A 172 -1.03 12.83 -8.26
N LEU A 173 -0.29 13.65 -9.00
CA LEU A 173 -0.78 14.41 -10.17
C LEU A 173 -1.02 13.46 -11.35
N ARG A 174 -2.04 13.74 -12.16
CA ARG A 174 -2.43 12.98 -13.37
C ARG A 174 -1.96 13.67 -14.65
N VAL A 175 -1.67 12.86 -15.66
CA VAL A 175 -1.87 13.12 -17.09
C VAL A 175 -2.55 11.84 -17.62
N PRO A 176 -3.64 11.95 -18.41
CA PRO A 176 -4.37 10.79 -18.91
C PRO A 176 -3.55 10.00 -19.93
N VAL A 177 -3.76 8.69 -19.98
CA VAL A 177 -3.70 7.98 -21.27
C VAL A 177 -5.07 7.36 -21.46
N THR A 178 -5.87 8.01 -22.30
CA THR A 178 -6.98 7.40 -23.02
C THR A 178 -6.46 6.13 -23.69
N ARG A 179 -6.97 4.95 -23.31
CA ARG A 179 -7.06 3.89 -24.31
C ARG A 179 -8.35 4.15 -25.06
N GLN A 180 -8.19 4.58 -26.31
CA GLN A 180 -9.15 4.34 -27.39
C GLN A 180 -9.41 2.84 -27.50
#